data_AF-A0A364XZU4-F1
#
_entry.id   AF-A0A364XZU4-F1
#
_cell.length_a   1.000
_cell.length_b   1.000
_cell.length_c   1.000
_cell.angle_alpha   90.00
_cell.angle_beta   90.00
_cell.angle_gamma   90.00
#
_symmetry.space_group_name_H-M   'P 1'
#
loop_
_entity.id
_entity.type
_entity.pdbx_description
1 polymer ?
#
loop_
_entity_poly.entity_id
_entity_poly.type
_entity_poly.pdbx_seq_one_letter_code
_entity_poly.pdbx_strand_id
1 'polypeptide(L)'
;MNQPKKKSFDIKQLLVSVLLLLIVSTLVFLGILGMRKSKISAVNSAINEGRKAFLEANYRDAVIQFVRATDSLKYESEATELNTAHAMFLLSGSGTAKETKSVQEVIQNKKDSAQQSNGRSDMEAYTTLSATAADELIASIAYNQVGIVNYRSSKEQVNDTIVQNSMDYFKAALIADPKNETARYNYEILKKKSEYPDLVMKKVRALVKENRYNEAHQVMETAIKNDPRIEQRNQGFLKRLKDIIKIDGQ
;
A
#
# COMPACT_ATOMS: atom_id res chain seq x y z
N MET A 1 34.88 69.28 -29.52
CA MET A 1 33.75 68.95 -28.63
C MET A 1 32.75 68.10 -29.41
N ASN A 2 32.74 66.78 -29.20
CA ASN A 2 31.74 65.88 -29.79
C ASN A 2 30.62 65.66 -28.77
N GLN A 3 29.43 66.19 -29.06
CA GLN A 3 28.23 65.94 -28.26
C GLN A 3 27.81 64.46 -28.43
N PRO A 4 27.55 63.70 -27.35
CA PRO A 4 27.10 62.32 -27.47
C PRO A 4 25.66 62.28 -28.02
N LYS A 5 25.47 61.59 -29.14
CA LYS A 5 24.14 61.31 -29.70
C LYS A 5 23.34 60.50 -28.69
N LYS A 6 22.32 61.10 -28.07
CA LYS A 6 21.31 60.37 -27.29
C LYS A 6 20.60 59.39 -28.23
N LYS A 7 20.77 58.08 -28.01
CA LYS A 7 19.93 57.06 -28.64
C LYS A 7 18.49 57.32 -28.20
N SER A 8 17.64 57.76 -29.12
CA SER A 8 16.20 57.85 -28.89
C SER A 8 15.66 56.44 -28.71
N PHE A 9 15.13 56.16 -27.52
CA PHE A 9 14.52 54.88 -27.20
C PHE A 9 13.21 54.74 -28.00
N ASP A 10 13.15 53.77 -28.90
CA ASP A 10 11.96 53.53 -29.73
C ASP A 10 10.90 52.77 -28.91
N ILE A 11 9.97 53.54 -28.34
CA ILE A 11 8.85 53.03 -27.54
C ILE A 11 8.02 52.01 -28.33
N LYS A 12 7.94 52.12 -29.67
CA LYS A 12 7.19 51.17 -30.48
C LYS A 12 7.85 49.79 -30.50
N GLN A 13 9.18 49.73 -30.62
CA GLN A 13 9.91 48.47 -30.52
C GLN A 13 9.80 47.84 -29.12
N LEU A 14 9.83 48.65 -28.06
CA LEU A 14 9.63 48.14 -26.70
C LEU A 14 8.24 47.50 -26.55
N LEU A 15 7.19 48.19 -27.02
CA LEU A 15 5.82 47.69 -26.94
C LEU A 15 5.62 46.37 -27.71
N VAL A 16 6.21 46.26 -28.91
CA VAL A 16 6.18 45.02 -29.70
C VAL A 16 6.88 43.89 -28.96
N SER A 17 8.05 44.16 -28.35
CA SER A 17 8.82 43.15 -27.61
C SER A 17 8.09 42.65 -26.36
N VAL A 18 7.43 43.56 -25.62
CA VAL A 18 6.62 43.21 -24.45
C VAL A 18 5.40 42.38 -24.83
N LEU A 19 4.72 42.74 -25.92
CA LEU A 19 3.56 41.98 -26.41
C LEU A 19 3.95 40.55 -26.83
N LEU A 20 5.09 40.40 -27.50
CA LEU A 20 5.62 39.09 -27.91
C LEU A 20 5.96 38.22 -26.69
N LEU A 21 6.58 38.80 -25.66
CA LEU A 21 6.86 38.12 -24.40
C LEU A 21 5.58 37.67 -23.68
N LEU A 22 4.53 38.50 -23.67
CA LEU A 22 3.25 38.13 -23.06
C LEU A 22 2.57 37.00 -23.81
N ILE A 23 2.59 37.01 -25.15
CA ILE A 23 2.03 35.93 -25.97
C ILE A 23 2.78 34.62 -25.74
N VAL A 24 4.12 34.64 -25.76
CA VAL A 24 4.94 33.45 -25.51
C VAL A 24 4.71 32.92 -24.09
N SER A 25 4.68 33.80 -23.08
CA SER A 25 4.38 33.42 -21.69
C SER A 25 3.00 32.77 -21.56
N THR A 26 1.99 33.33 -22.26
CA THR A 26 0.63 32.77 -22.27
C THR A 26 0.58 31.42 -22.96
N LEU A 27 1.28 31.23 -24.08
CA LEU A 27 1.35 29.94 -24.77
C LEU A 27 2.09 28.88 -23.95
N VAL A 28 3.18 29.26 -23.27
CA VAL A 28 3.89 28.39 -22.33
C VAL A 28 2.99 28.02 -21.15
N PHE A 29 2.26 28.98 -20.59
CA PHE A 29 1.33 28.76 -19.49
C PHE A 29 0.15 27.85 -19.89
N LEU A 30 -0.43 28.04 -21.07
CA LEU A 30 -1.47 27.18 -21.63
C LEU A 30 -0.93 25.77 -21.94
N GLY A 31 0.31 25.66 -22.42
CA GLY A 31 1.00 24.38 -22.60
C GLY A 31 1.22 23.64 -21.28
N ILE A 32 1.58 24.35 -20.20
CA ILE A 32 1.75 23.79 -18.86
C ILE A 32 0.41 23.32 -18.28
N LEU A 33 -0.68 24.06 -18.51
CA LEU A 33 -2.03 23.67 -18.07
C LEU A 33 -2.57 22.44 -18.82
N GLY A 34 -2.27 22.30 -20.11
CA GLY A 34 -2.72 21.16 -20.93
C GLY A 34 -2.00 19.83 -20.65
N MET A 35 -0.80 19.86 -20.04
CA MET A 35 0.08 18.69 -19.93
C MET A 35 -0.01 17.90 -18.60
N ARG A 36 -0.98 18.18 -17.72
CA ARG A 36 -1.09 17.44 -16.45
C ARG A 36 -2.51 16.97 -16.15
N LYS A 37 -2.96 15.90 -16.82
CA LYS A 37 -3.73 14.89 -16.07
C LYS A 37 -2.82 14.44 -14.92
N SER A 38 -3.14 14.83 -13.69
CA SER A 38 -2.29 14.53 -12.55
C SER A 38 -2.13 13.01 -12.44
N LYS A 39 -0.93 12.53 -12.08
CA LYS A 39 -0.66 11.11 -11.81
C LYS A 39 -1.75 10.50 -10.91
N ILE A 40 -2.24 11.28 -9.95
CA ILE A 40 -3.34 10.93 -9.05
C ILE A 40 -4.66 10.67 -9.80
N SER A 41 -5.04 11.53 -10.75
CA SER A 41 -6.24 11.32 -11.57
C SER A 41 -6.14 10.06 -12.42
N ALA A 42 -4.98 9.80 -13.02
CA ALA A 42 -4.75 8.58 -13.80
C ALA A 42 -4.82 7.31 -12.93
N VAL A 43 -4.26 7.36 -11.71
CA VAL A 43 -4.32 6.27 -10.73
C VAL A 43 -5.77 6.01 -10.31
N ASN A 44 -6.52 7.05 -9.95
CA ASN A 44 -7.91 6.91 -9.54
C ASN A 44 -8.78 6.36 -10.68
N SER A 45 -8.54 6.78 -11.93
CA SER A 45 -9.21 6.24 -13.12
C SER A 45 -8.94 4.75 -13.26
N ALA A 46 -7.67 4.34 -13.22
CA ALA A 46 -7.27 2.94 -13.35
C ALA A 46 -7.85 2.07 -12.22
N ILE A 47 -7.86 2.54 -10.98
CA ILE A 47 -8.47 1.82 -9.86
C ILE A 47 -9.98 1.68 -10.05
N ASN A 48 -10.68 2.75 -10.47
CA ASN A 48 -12.13 2.72 -10.66
C ASN A 48 -12.54 1.85 -11.86
N GLU A 49 -11.82 1.95 -12.97
CA GLU A 49 -12.01 1.10 -14.15
C GLU A 49 -11.74 -0.37 -13.82
N GLY A 50 -10.67 -0.65 -13.07
CA GLY A 50 -10.35 -2.00 -12.62
C GLY A 50 -11.44 -2.58 -11.72
N ARG A 51 -11.96 -1.79 -10.77
CA ARG A 51 -13.09 -2.20 -9.93
C ARG A 51 -14.36 -2.44 -10.74
N LYS A 52 -14.68 -1.54 -11.68
CA LYS A 52 -15.85 -1.69 -12.55
C LYS A 52 -15.76 -2.99 -13.37
N ALA A 53 -14.63 -3.22 -14.04
CA ALA A 53 -14.40 -4.44 -14.80
C ALA A 53 -14.45 -5.69 -13.91
N PHE A 54 -13.92 -5.61 -12.69
CA PHE A 54 -13.98 -6.70 -11.71
C PHE A 54 -15.43 -7.04 -11.33
N LEU A 55 -16.27 -6.03 -11.09
CA LEU A 55 -17.69 -6.19 -10.77
C LEU A 55 -18.50 -6.77 -11.94
N GLU A 56 -18.12 -6.42 -13.16
CA GLU A 56 -18.70 -6.95 -14.40
C GLU A 56 -18.20 -8.38 -14.72
N ALA A 57 -17.41 -8.99 -13.82
CA ALA A 57 -16.72 -10.27 -14.00
C ALA A 57 -15.77 -10.31 -15.22
N ASN A 58 -15.40 -9.13 -15.72
CA ASN A 58 -14.37 -8.98 -16.74
C ASN A 58 -13.00 -8.91 -16.07
N TYR A 59 -12.58 -10.06 -15.52
CA TYR A 59 -11.36 -10.14 -14.70
C TYR A 59 -10.09 -9.83 -15.48
N ARG A 60 -10.08 -10.08 -16.79
CA ARG A 60 -8.96 -9.71 -17.66
C ARG A 60 -8.74 -8.20 -17.67
N ASP A 61 -9.81 -7.43 -17.87
CA ASP A 61 -9.74 -5.98 -17.92
C ASP A 61 -9.49 -5.40 -16.52
N ALA A 62 -10.02 -6.04 -15.47
CA ALA A 62 -9.71 -5.70 -14.09
C ALA A 62 -8.20 -5.81 -13.79
N VAL A 63 -7.58 -6.92 -14.17
CA VAL A 63 -6.13 -7.14 -14.02
C VAL A 63 -5.34 -6.07 -14.78
N ILE A 64 -5.70 -5.80 -16.04
CA ILE A 64 -5.02 -4.79 -16.87
C ILE A 64 -5.01 -3.43 -16.16
N GLN A 65 -6.14 -3.01 -15.60
CA GLN A 65 -6.27 -1.70 -14.98
C GLN A 65 -5.59 -1.63 -13.61
N PHE A 66 -5.66 -2.67 -12.79
CA PHE A 66 -4.94 -2.70 -11.51
C PHE A 66 -3.42 -2.77 -11.71
N VAL A 67 -2.93 -3.56 -12.68
CA VAL A 67 -1.51 -3.59 -13.07
C VAL A 67 -1.05 -2.25 -13.61
N ARG A 68 -1.88 -1.56 -14.41
CA ARG A 68 -1.57 -0.20 -14.88
C ARG A 68 -1.40 0.78 -13.71
N ALA A 69 -2.24 0.67 -12.68
CA ALA A 69 -2.11 1.49 -11.47
C ALA A 69 -0.78 1.19 -10.73
N THR A 70 -0.43 -0.08 -10.52
CA THR A 70 0.77 -0.45 -9.76
C THR A 70 2.06 -0.24 -10.54
N ASP A 71 2.13 -0.72 -11.78
CA ASP A 71 3.38 -0.73 -12.56
C ASP A 71 3.58 0.54 -13.39
N SER A 72 2.65 0.85 -14.29
CA SER A 72 2.81 2.01 -15.19
C SER A 72 2.71 3.34 -14.44
N LEU A 73 1.81 3.42 -13.47
CA LEU A 73 1.59 4.63 -12.67
C LEU A 73 2.35 4.62 -11.35
N LYS A 74 3.13 3.56 -11.05
CA LYS A 74 3.95 3.46 -9.83
C LYS A 74 3.17 3.87 -8.57
N TYR A 75 1.92 3.42 -8.47
CA TYR A 75 1.09 3.61 -7.30
C TYR A 75 1.19 2.34 -6.45
N GLU A 76 2.09 2.41 -5.48
CA GLU A 76 2.34 1.33 -4.53
C GLU A 76 1.24 1.34 -3.49
N SER A 77 0.26 0.45 -3.68
CA SER A 77 -0.84 0.27 -2.75
C SER A 77 -1.16 -1.20 -2.66
N GLU A 78 -0.92 -1.73 -1.47
CA GLU A 78 -1.26 -3.09 -1.05
C GLU A 78 -2.71 -3.46 -1.39
N ALA A 79 -3.65 -2.50 -1.32
CA ALA A 79 -5.04 -2.74 -1.71
C ALA A 79 -5.19 -2.99 -3.22
N THR A 80 -4.44 -2.26 -4.04
CA THR A 80 -4.43 -2.44 -5.49
C THR A 80 -3.73 -3.74 -5.86
N GLU A 81 -2.62 -4.08 -5.19
CA GLU A 81 -1.91 -5.35 -5.37
C GLU A 81 -2.79 -6.56 -5.01
N LEU A 82 -3.53 -6.49 -3.90
CA LEU A 82 -4.48 -7.53 -3.50
C LEU A 82 -5.64 -7.64 -4.49
N ASN A 83 -6.17 -6.52 -4.99
CA ASN A 83 -7.22 -6.54 -6.01
C ASN A 83 -6.69 -7.10 -7.35
N THR A 84 -5.43 -6.82 -7.72
CA THR A 84 -4.76 -7.46 -8.86
C THR A 84 -4.67 -8.96 -8.67
N ALA A 85 -4.18 -9.42 -7.51
CA ALA A 85 -4.04 -10.84 -7.21
C ALA A 85 -5.39 -11.57 -7.23
N HIS A 86 -6.44 -10.94 -6.68
CA HIS A 86 -7.79 -11.49 -6.69
C HIS A 86 -8.36 -11.56 -8.13
N ALA A 87 -8.15 -10.52 -8.93
CA ALA A 87 -8.58 -10.52 -10.33
C ALA A 87 -7.82 -11.57 -11.16
N MET A 88 -6.52 -11.75 -10.93
CA MET A 88 -5.71 -12.81 -11.56
C MET A 88 -6.18 -14.21 -11.16
N PHE A 89 -6.52 -14.41 -9.88
CA PHE A 89 -7.05 -15.69 -9.39
C PHE A 89 -8.38 -16.04 -10.08
N LEU A 90 -9.32 -15.09 -10.16
CA LEU A 90 -10.60 -15.31 -10.83
C LEU A 90 -10.42 -15.49 -12.35
N LEU A 91 -9.50 -14.75 -12.97
CA LEU A 91 -9.14 -14.92 -14.39
C LEU A 91 -8.57 -16.31 -14.69
N SER A 92 -7.85 -16.92 -13.74
CA SER A 92 -7.29 -18.27 -13.88
C SER A 92 -8.35 -19.39 -13.87
N GLY A 93 -9.62 -19.05 -13.63
CA GLY A 93 -10.72 -20.03 -13.54
C GLY A 93 -10.80 -20.76 -12.19
N SER A 94 -9.95 -20.38 -11.23
CA SER A 94 -9.86 -21.02 -9.90
C SER A 94 -10.91 -20.53 -8.89
N GLY A 95 -11.69 -19.49 -9.22
CA GLY A 95 -12.86 -19.06 -8.46
C GLY A 95 -14.04 -18.80 -9.39
N THR A 96 -15.24 -19.22 -9.01
CA THR A 96 -16.40 -19.12 -9.91
C THR A 96 -17.06 -17.75 -9.81
N ALA A 97 -17.51 -17.19 -10.94
CA ALA A 97 -18.23 -15.91 -10.98
C ALA A 97 -19.54 -15.89 -10.16
N LYS A 98 -20.05 -17.07 -9.77
CA LYS A 98 -21.25 -17.25 -8.95
C LYS A 98 -20.96 -17.04 -7.46
N GLU A 99 -19.82 -17.52 -6.98
CA GLU A 99 -19.35 -17.33 -5.61
C GLU A 99 -19.11 -15.84 -5.33
N THR A 100 -18.45 -15.14 -6.25
CA THR A 100 -18.20 -13.69 -6.16
C THR A 100 -19.49 -12.87 -6.15
N LYS A 101 -20.47 -13.19 -6.99
CA LYS A 101 -21.76 -12.46 -7.03
C LYS A 101 -22.59 -12.65 -5.74
N SER A 102 -22.61 -13.86 -5.18
CA SER A 102 -23.33 -14.13 -3.93
C SER A 102 -22.73 -13.41 -2.73
N VAL A 103 -21.39 -13.37 -2.64
CA VAL A 103 -20.66 -12.66 -1.58
C VAL A 103 -20.79 -11.15 -1.75
N GLN A 104 -20.76 -10.66 -2.99
CA GLN A 104 -20.90 -9.23 -3.30
C GLN A 104 -22.33 -8.71 -3.07
N GLU A 105 -23.38 -9.48 -3.38
CA GLU A 105 -24.76 -9.12 -3.04
C GLU A 105 -24.97 -9.08 -1.52
N VAL A 106 -24.41 -10.02 -0.76
CA VAL A 106 -24.49 -10.01 0.71
C VAL A 106 -23.72 -8.82 1.32
N ILE A 107 -22.53 -8.50 0.78
CA ILE A 107 -21.73 -7.35 1.21
C ILE A 107 -22.41 -6.03 0.82
N GLN A 108 -22.97 -5.92 -0.38
CA GLN A 108 -23.64 -4.71 -0.85
C GLN A 108 -24.97 -4.48 -0.11
N ASN A 109 -25.81 -5.51 0.05
CA ASN A 109 -27.06 -5.42 0.81
C ASN A 109 -26.82 -5.04 2.28
N LYS A 110 -25.71 -5.49 2.89
CA LYS A 110 -25.33 -5.10 4.25
C LYS A 110 -24.63 -3.74 4.32
N LYS A 111 -23.95 -3.27 3.27
CA LYS A 111 -23.44 -1.89 3.16
C LYS A 111 -24.58 -0.87 3.04
N ASP A 112 -25.60 -1.18 2.25
CA ASP A 112 -26.78 -0.33 2.10
C ASP A 112 -27.58 -0.27 3.42
N SER A 113 -27.57 -1.36 4.20
CA SER A 113 -28.10 -1.39 5.58
C SER A 113 -27.20 -0.64 6.59
N ALA A 114 -25.88 -0.63 6.40
CA ALA A 114 -24.91 0.02 7.29
C ALA A 114 -24.81 1.54 7.07
N GLN A 115 -25.13 2.05 5.87
CA GLN A 115 -25.25 3.48 5.60
C GLN A 115 -26.42 4.14 6.36
N GLN A 116 -27.38 3.36 6.85
CA GLN A 116 -28.45 3.83 7.74
C GLN A 116 -28.09 3.77 9.24
N SER A 117 -26.99 3.13 9.64
CA SER A 117 -26.56 3.06 11.04
C SER A 117 -25.19 3.69 11.23
N ASN A 118 -25.16 4.97 11.63
CA ASN A 118 -24.04 5.69 12.26
C ASN A 118 -22.70 4.93 12.32
N GLY A 119 -21.97 4.86 11.21
CA GLY A 119 -20.52 4.58 11.21
C GLY A 119 -20.07 3.25 11.82
N ARG A 120 -20.74 2.12 11.57
CA ARG A 120 -20.14 0.81 11.83
C ARG A 120 -18.89 0.64 10.96
N SER A 121 -17.72 0.47 11.58
CA SER A 121 -16.46 0.29 10.84
C SER A 121 -16.54 -0.96 9.95
N ASP A 122 -15.93 -0.93 8.76
CA ASP A 122 -15.87 -2.10 7.86
C ASP A 122 -15.43 -3.38 8.59
N MET A 123 -14.58 -3.23 9.62
CA MET A 123 -14.15 -4.32 10.51
C MET A 123 -15.30 -4.96 11.30
N GLU A 124 -16.21 -4.18 11.89
CA GLU A 124 -17.35 -4.72 12.65
C GLU A 124 -18.32 -5.51 11.76
N ALA A 125 -18.54 -5.02 10.54
CA ALA A 125 -19.39 -5.69 9.56
C ALA A 125 -18.79 -7.05 9.15
N TYR A 126 -17.50 -7.09 8.81
CA TYR A 126 -16.83 -8.35 8.48
C TYR A 126 -16.68 -9.27 9.69
N THR A 127 -16.44 -8.74 10.89
CA THR A 127 -16.37 -9.54 12.13
C THR A 127 -17.70 -10.24 12.37
N THR A 128 -18.81 -9.51 12.30
CA THR A 128 -20.16 -10.07 12.44
C THR A 128 -20.43 -11.12 11.37
N LEU A 129 -20.10 -10.83 10.10
CA LEU A 129 -20.33 -11.76 8.99
C LEU A 129 -19.50 -13.04 9.15
N SER A 130 -18.23 -12.93 9.55
CA SER A 130 -17.34 -14.07 9.75
C SER A 130 -17.84 -15.02 10.85
N ALA A 131 -18.50 -14.49 11.88
CA ALA A 131 -19.01 -15.26 13.00
C ALA A 131 -20.43 -15.83 12.79
N THR A 132 -21.21 -15.26 11.87
CA THR A 132 -22.65 -15.57 11.72
C THR A 132 -23.05 -16.13 10.37
N ALA A 133 -22.13 -16.16 9.39
CA ALA A 133 -22.42 -16.75 8.10
C ALA A 133 -22.68 -18.25 8.22
N ALA A 134 -23.82 -18.70 7.69
CA ALA A 134 -24.14 -20.12 7.56
C ALA A 134 -23.32 -20.82 6.47
N ASP A 135 -22.79 -20.04 5.52
CA ASP A 135 -21.97 -20.51 4.41
C ASP A 135 -20.47 -20.35 4.77
N GLU A 136 -19.73 -21.47 4.71
CA GLU A 136 -18.32 -21.55 5.07
C GLU A 136 -17.41 -20.71 4.15
N LEU A 137 -17.76 -20.58 2.87
CA LEU A 137 -17.03 -19.73 1.93
C LEU A 137 -17.24 -18.25 2.27
N ILE A 138 -18.47 -17.86 2.61
CA ILE A 138 -18.77 -16.49 3.07
C ILE A 138 -18.02 -16.18 4.37
N ALA A 139 -18.01 -17.12 5.33
CA ALA A 139 -17.25 -16.98 6.56
C ALA A 139 -15.75 -16.82 6.29
N SER A 140 -15.20 -17.65 5.39
CA SER A 140 -13.79 -17.61 5.00
C SER A 140 -13.39 -16.26 4.39
N ILE A 141 -14.17 -15.76 3.44
CA ILE A 141 -13.92 -14.46 2.82
C ILE A 141 -14.03 -13.34 3.84
N ALA A 142 -15.03 -13.39 4.72
CA ALA A 142 -15.20 -12.39 5.77
C ALA A 142 -14.00 -12.38 6.74
N TYR A 143 -13.55 -13.53 7.22
CA TYR A 143 -12.34 -13.65 8.05
C TYR A 143 -11.11 -13.09 7.34
N ASN A 144 -10.92 -13.40 6.06
CA ASN A 144 -9.82 -12.84 5.27
C ASN A 144 -9.89 -11.30 5.21
N GLN A 145 -11.09 -10.72 5.04
CA GLN A 145 -11.24 -9.26 5.05
C GLN A 145 -11.00 -8.65 6.44
N VAL A 146 -11.42 -9.30 7.53
CA VAL A 146 -11.11 -8.83 8.90
C VAL A 146 -9.60 -8.79 9.12
N GLY A 147 -8.86 -9.84 8.70
CA GLY A 147 -7.40 -9.86 8.79
C GLY A 147 -6.72 -8.73 8.01
N ILE A 148 -7.18 -8.47 6.77
CA ILE A 148 -6.68 -7.35 5.96
C ILE A 148 -6.97 -6.01 6.64
N VAL A 149 -8.19 -5.80 7.13
CA VAL A 149 -8.60 -4.53 7.76
C VAL A 149 -7.83 -4.32 9.07
N ASN A 150 -7.71 -5.36 9.91
CA ASN A 150 -6.95 -5.29 11.16
C ASN A 150 -5.51 -4.84 10.89
N TYR A 151 -4.81 -5.50 9.96
CA TYR A 151 -3.44 -5.15 9.61
C TYR A 151 -3.31 -3.74 9.02
N ARG A 152 -4.21 -3.36 8.10
CA ARG A 152 -4.14 -2.07 7.39
C ARG A 152 -4.52 -0.87 8.26
N SER A 153 -5.51 -1.03 9.14
CA SER A 153 -5.96 0.03 10.05
C SER A 153 -4.86 0.49 11.02
N SER A 154 -3.82 -0.32 11.17
CA SER A 154 -2.69 -0.07 12.06
C SER A 154 -1.43 0.39 11.34
N LYS A 155 -1.52 0.85 10.08
CA LYS A 155 -0.36 1.20 9.24
C LYS A 155 0.65 2.17 9.89
N GLU A 156 0.22 2.99 10.84
CA GLU A 156 1.11 3.92 11.56
C GLU A 156 1.78 3.30 12.79
N GLN A 157 1.29 2.16 13.32
CA GLN A 157 1.77 1.53 14.55
C GLN A 157 1.62 -0.01 14.51
N VAL A 158 2.25 -0.67 13.54
CA VAL A 158 2.24 -2.14 13.49
C VAL A 158 3.06 -2.69 14.67
N ASN A 159 2.40 -3.44 15.55
CA ASN A 159 3.02 -4.18 16.65
C ASN A 159 2.71 -5.68 16.52
N ASP A 160 3.32 -6.48 17.39
CA ASP A 160 3.19 -7.94 17.34
C ASP A 160 1.77 -8.45 17.53
N THR A 161 0.98 -7.77 18.38
CA THR A 161 -0.42 -8.12 18.61
C THR A 161 -1.25 -7.96 17.33
N ILE A 162 -1.06 -6.89 16.57
CA ILE A 162 -1.79 -6.68 15.31
C ILE A 162 -1.41 -7.73 14.27
N VAL A 163 -0.11 -8.01 14.12
CA VAL A 163 0.36 -9.05 13.20
C VAL A 163 -0.22 -10.40 13.59
N GLN A 164 -0.21 -10.74 14.88
CA GLN A 164 -0.75 -11.99 15.38
C GLN A 164 -2.27 -12.09 15.16
N ASN A 165 -3.03 -11.07 15.55
CA ASN A 165 -4.48 -11.02 15.34
C ASN A 165 -4.85 -11.17 13.86
N SER A 166 -4.15 -10.46 12.98
CA SER A 166 -4.35 -10.55 11.53
C SER A 166 -4.05 -11.95 11.00
N MET A 167 -2.96 -12.58 11.46
CA MET A 167 -2.65 -13.98 11.13
C MET A 167 -3.73 -14.95 11.63
N ASP A 168 -4.29 -14.72 12.81
CA ASP A 168 -5.33 -15.59 13.36
C ASP A 168 -6.65 -15.48 12.58
N TYR A 169 -6.98 -14.29 12.07
CA TYR A 169 -8.07 -14.13 11.11
C TYR A 169 -7.80 -14.87 9.80
N PHE A 170 -6.58 -14.83 9.25
CA PHE A 170 -6.25 -15.61 8.05
C PHE A 170 -6.29 -17.11 8.31
N LYS A 171 -5.89 -17.58 9.50
CA LYS A 171 -6.07 -18.98 9.90
C LYS A 171 -7.54 -19.35 9.99
N ALA A 172 -8.38 -18.51 10.60
CA ALA A 172 -9.82 -18.74 10.68
C ALA A 172 -10.45 -18.83 9.28
N ALA A 173 -10.00 -18.00 8.34
CA ALA A 173 -10.41 -18.09 6.94
C ALA A 173 -10.03 -19.45 6.32
N LEU A 174 -8.82 -19.95 6.58
CA LEU A 174 -8.35 -21.25 6.09
C LEU A 174 -9.00 -22.45 6.79
N ILE A 175 -9.47 -22.28 8.02
CA ILE A 175 -10.26 -23.28 8.73
C ILE A 175 -11.65 -23.40 8.09
N ALA A 176 -12.27 -22.26 7.78
CA ALA A 176 -13.58 -22.20 7.13
C ALA A 176 -13.52 -22.68 5.66
N ASP A 177 -12.49 -22.27 4.91
CA ASP A 177 -12.25 -22.80 3.56
C ASP A 177 -10.75 -23.03 3.33
N PRO A 178 -10.29 -24.30 3.39
CA PRO A 178 -8.90 -24.65 3.14
C PRO A 178 -8.41 -24.35 1.70
N LYS A 179 -9.31 -24.09 0.74
CA LYS A 179 -8.96 -23.72 -0.64
C LYS A 179 -8.86 -22.22 -0.87
N ASN A 180 -9.06 -21.40 0.18
CA ASN A 180 -8.91 -19.95 0.09
C ASN A 180 -7.43 -19.55 -0.08
N GLU A 181 -6.96 -19.55 -1.33
CA GLU A 181 -5.58 -19.20 -1.68
C GLU A 181 -5.20 -17.76 -1.31
N THR A 182 -6.18 -16.85 -1.24
CA THR A 182 -5.95 -15.46 -0.81
C THR A 182 -5.59 -15.42 0.68
N ALA A 183 -6.36 -16.11 1.53
CA ALA A 183 -6.07 -16.20 2.96
C ALA A 183 -4.74 -16.92 3.22
N ARG A 184 -4.42 -17.95 2.43
CA ARG A 184 -3.13 -18.66 2.49
C ARG A 184 -1.98 -17.72 2.20
N TYR A 185 -2.05 -17.00 1.09
CA TYR A 185 -1.04 -16.03 0.70
C TYR A 185 -0.83 -14.95 1.77
N ASN A 186 -1.91 -14.36 2.26
CA ASN A 186 -1.86 -13.34 3.31
C ASN A 186 -1.23 -13.87 4.60
N TYR A 187 -1.63 -15.07 5.03
CA TYR A 187 -1.06 -15.74 6.19
C TYR A 187 0.46 -15.92 6.06
N GLU A 188 0.92 -16.46 4.92
CA GLU A 188 2.34 -16.74 4.69
C GLU A 188 3.20 -15.46 4.65
N ILE A 189 2.67 -14.37 4.09
CA ILE A 189 3.35 -13.07 4.12
C ILE A 189 3.49 -12.56 5.54
N LEU A 190 2.40 -12.54 6.31
CA LEU A 190 2.45 -12.02 7.67
C LEU A 190 3.31 -12.91 8.58
N LYS A 191 3.31 -14.22 8.36
CA LYS A 191 4.20 -15.15 9.06
C LYS A 191 5.66 -14.79 8.83
N LYS A 192 6.08 -14.61 7.56
CA LYS A 192 7.44 -14.18 7.22
C LYS A 192 7.79 -12.83 7.86
N LYS A 193 6.86 -11.87 7.85
CA LYS A 193 7.04 -10.57 8.51
C LYS A 193 7.14 -10.71 10.03
N SER A 194 6.40 -11.63 10.65
CA SER A 194 6.45 -11.89 12.09
C SER A 194 7.80 -12.46 12.53
N GLU A 195 8.40 -13.31 11.71
CA GLU A 195 9.69 -13.96 11.96
C GLU A 195 10.89 -13.05 11.67
N TYR A 196 10.72 -12.00 10.85
CA TYR A 196 11.80 -11.12 10.40
C TYR A 196 12.64 -10.51 11.55
N PRO A 197 12.05 -9.97 12.64
CA PRO A 197 12.83 -9.47 13.76
C PRO A 197 13.77 -10.51 14.37
N ASP A 198 13.33 -11.75 14.51
CA ASP A 198 14.12 -12.81 15.14
C ASP A 198 15.25 -13.30 14.21
N LEU A 199 15.00 -13.33 12.90
CA LEU A 199 16.02 -13.61 11.88
C LEU A 199 17.13 -12.54 11.90
N VAL A 200 16.76 -11.27 11.99
CA VAL A 200 17.71 -10.16 12.13
C VAL A 200 18.53 -10.33 13.41
N MET A 201 17.86 -10.58 14.54
CA MET A 201 18.55 -10.75 15.82
C MET A 201 19.49 -11.96 15.84
N LYS A 202 19.15 -13.06 15.15
CA LYS A 202 20.04 -14.20 14.98
C LYS A 202 21.33 -13.81 14.27
N LYS A 203 21.23 -13.05 13.17
CA LYS A 203 22.39 -12.54 12.43
C LYS A 203 23.22 -11.56 13.26
N VAL A 204 22.57 -10.62 13.93
CA VAL A 204 23.23 -9.62 14.79
C VAL A 204 23.98 -10.29 15.93
N ARG A 205 23.38 -11.26 16.62
CA ARG A 205 24.04 -12.01 17.70
C ARG A 205 25.24 -12.83 17.20
N ALA A 206 25.17 -13.39 15.99
CA ALA A 206 26.32 -14.07 15.37
C ALA A 206 27.48 -13.10 15.13
N LEU A 207 27.23 -11.91 14.58
CA LEU A 207 28.25 -10.87 14.38
C LEU A 207 28.85 -10.40 15.70
N VAL A 208 28.04 -10.21 16.73
CA VAL A 208 28.52 -9.87 18.08
C VAL A 208 29.44 -10.96 18.64
N LYS A 209 29.11 -12.24 18.44
CA LYS A 209 29.97 -13.37 18.87
C LYS A 209 31.32 -13.38 18.15
N GLU A 210 31.38 -12.84 16.94
CA GLU A 210 32.60 -12.66 16.15
C GLU A 210 33.34 -11.34 16.46
N ASN A 211 32.92 -10.59 17.49
CA ASN A 211 33.40 -9.24 17.82
C ASN A 211 33.21 -8.21 16.69
N ARG A 212 32.33 -8.46 15.72
CA ARG A 212 32.03 -7.56 14.59
C ARG A 212 30.95 -6.55 14.96
N TYR A 213 31.21 -5.74 15.98
CA TYR A 213 30.19 -4.89 16.61
C TYR A 213 29.63 -3.80 15.68
N ASN A 214 30.48 -3.15 14.89
CA ASN A 214 30.06 -2.13 13.93
C ASN A 214 29.13 -2.70 12.84
N GLU A 215 29.45 -3.88 12.32
CA GLU A 215 28.61 -4.56 11.33
C GLU A 215 27.29 -5.03 11.94
N ALA A 216 27.33 -5.54 13.18
CA ALA A 216 26.14 -5.91 13.93
C ALA A 216 25.20 -4.71 14.10
N HIS A 217 25.75 -3.54 14.40
CA HIS A 217 24.98 -2.30 14.54
C HIS A 217 24.42 -1.82 13.19
N GLN A 218 25.21 -1.85 12.12
CA GLN A 218 24.73 -1.46 10.78
C GLN A 218 23.59 -2.35 10.28
N VAL A 219 23.70 -3.68 10.48
CA VAL A 219 22.62 -4.62 10.16
C VAL A 219 21.35 -4.28 10.95
N MET A 220 21.49 -3.98 12.24
CA MET A 220 20.38 -3.62 13.10
C MET A 220 19.71 -2.31 12.66
N GLU A 221 20.47 -1.24 12.46
CA GLU A 221 19.91 0.07 12.06
C GLU A 221 19.21 -0.01 10.70
N THR A 222 19.78 -0.76 9.76
CA THR A 222 19.14 -0.99 8.45
C THR A 222 17.82 -1.73 8.62
N ALA A 223 17.78 -2.75 9.47
CA ALA A 223 16.58 -3.53 9.70
C ALA A 223 15.49 -2.74 10.45
N ILE A 224 15.87 -1.91 11.43
CA ILE A 224 14.93 -1.06 12.21
C ILE A 224 14.19 -0.08 11.30
N LYS A 225 14.87 0.48 10.27
CA LYS A 225 14.21 1.36 9.28
C LYS A 225 13.10 0.65 8.50
N ASN A 226 13.24 -0.66 8.30
CA ASN A 226 12.25 -1.48 7.58
C ASN A 226 11.18 -2.05 8.53
N ASP A 227 11.54 -2.34 9.78
CA ASP A 227 10.65 -2.91 10.79
C ASP A 227 10.96 -2.35 12.19
N PRO A 228 10.23 -1.32 12.64
CA PRO A 228 10.44 -0.68 13.95
C PRO A 228 10.25 -1.63 15.14
N ARG A 229 9.57 -2.77 14.97
CA ARG A 229 9.38 -3.76 16.05
C ARG A 229 10.71 -4.34 16.52
N ILE A 230 11.73 -4.34 15.67
CA ILE A 230 13.09 -4.77 16.02
C ILE A 230 13.64 -3.93 17.16
N GLU A 231 13.48 -2.61 17.09
CA GLU A 231 13.89 -1.70 18.14
C GLU A 231 13.05 -1.90 19.40
N GLN A 232 11.72 -1.97 19.25
CA GLN A 232 10.78 -2.16 20.37
C GLN A 232 11.10 -3.43 21.18
N ARG A 233 11.36 -4.55 20.50
CA ARG A 233 11.70 -5.84 21.14
C ARG A 233 13.10 -5.87 21.78
N ASN A 234 14.03 -5.03 21.32
CA ASN A 234 15.47 -5.18 21.63
C ASN A 234 16.15 -3.93 22.17
N GLN A 235 15.42 -2.97 22.75
CA GLN A 235 15.95 -1.70 23.26
C GLN A 235 17.21 -1.86 24.13
N GLY A 236 17.16 -2.79 25.10
CA GLY A 236 18.29 -3.03 26.01
C GLY A 236 19.52 -3.62 25.32
N PHE A 237 19.32 -4.48 24.32
CA PHE A 237 20.41 -5.02 23.50
C PHE A 237 21.03 -3.91 22.64
N LEU A 238 20.22 -3.09 21.99
CA LEU A 238 20.67 -1.98 21.16
C LEU A 238 21.51 -0.99 21.96
N LYS A 239 21.07 -0.65 23.18
CA LYS A 239 21.84 0.21 24.10
C LYS A 239 23.22 -0.39 24.40
N ARG A 240 23.28 -1.67 24.79
CA ARG A 240 24.56 -2.34 25.09
C ARG A 240 25.48 -2.42 23.88
N LEU A 241 24.95 -2.70 22.69
CA LEU A 241 25.74 -2.75 21.46
C LEU A 241 26.37 -1.38 21.15
N LYS A 242 25.60 -0.29 21.29
CA LYS A 242 26.09 1.08 21.14
C LYS A 242 27.16 1.42 22.17
N ASP A 243 26.97 1.01 23.42
CA ASP A 243 27.94 1.23 24.50
C ASP A 243 29.27 0.49 24.23
N ILE A 244 29.22 -0.75 23.73
CA ILE A 244 30.42 -1.52 23.35
C ILE A 244 31.19 -0.84 22.21
N ILE A 245 30.51 -0.42 21.15
CA ILE A 245 31.15 0.24 19.99
C ILE A 245 31.91 1.51 20.41
N LYS A 246 31.39 2.26 21.38
CA LYS A 246 32.06 3.46 21.90
C LYS A 246 33.34 3.13 22.66
N ILE A 247 33.42 1.96 23.29
CA ILE A 247 34.59 1.53 24.07
C ILE A 247 35.64 0.93 23.12
N ASP A 248 35.21 0.09 22.17
CA ASP A 248 36.09 -0.60 21.22
C ASP A 248 36.77 0.35 20.20
N GLY A 249 36.17 1.53 19.98
CA GLY A 249 36.73 2.58 19.14
C GLY A 249 37.70 3.56 19.83
N GLN A 250 38.03 3.34 21.11
CA GLN A 250 39.04 4.10 21.88
C GLN A 250 40.40 3.41 21.86
#